data_AF-A0A6G8Q1D1-F1
#
_entry.id   AF-A0A6G8Q1D1-F1
#
_cell.length_a   1.000
_cell.length_b   1.000
_cell.length_c   1.000
_cell.angle_alpha   90.00
_cell.angle_beta   90.00
_cell.angle_gamma   90.00
#
_symmetry.space_group_name_H-M   'P 1'
#
loop_
_entity.id
_entity.type
_entity.pdbx_description
1 polymer ?
#
loop_
_entity_poly.entity_id
_entity_poly.type
_entity_poly.pdbx_seq_one_letter_code
_entity_poly.pdbx_strand_id
1 'polypeptide(L)'
;MTFQDITHPEDLEADLDLVRRLVDGEIATYGLEKRYRHKDGHEVWILLNVSLVHGASGEPLYFISQIQDITSRRHVEETLRKNNALIQLIRTVATSSNEAATIEEAVQTCLDEVCSYTGWPLGLGYMRPPGEDGLEEALVSTGIWHADDPEGFAPFMRAMREIRFPTGVGLPGRVLAGGEAVWLPDVTEAENFPRAVMAREHGLKAAFAFPIRAGGEVVAVLEFFSTEAAEPDEALLAVMTEAGKQLGLVVERERAKGAMQEAREAAEAANRAKSDFLANMSHEIRTPMNGVIGMTELLMDTPLDPEQREFAETVRSSGENLLHIINDILDFSKIEAGKVRLEEISFDLTAVVEDLTGLLAERAHARAWSLSAPSNKTYPRTSSATRSA
;
A
#
# COMPACT_ATOMS: atom_id res chain seq x y z
N MET A 1 -50.41 -40.06 -16.26
CA MET A 1 -49.41 -39.15 -15.66
C MET A 1 -49.90 -37.74 -15.89
N THR A 2 -50.33 -37.08 -14.83
CA THR A 2 -50.77 -35.69 -14.81
C THR A 2 -49.56 -34.78 -14.54
N PHE A 3 -49.70 -33.48 -14.77
CA PHE A 3 -48.64 -32.54 -14.40
C PHE A 3 -48.37 -32.51 -12.88
N GLN A 4 -49.37 -32.88 -12.06
CA GLN A 4 -49.25 -32.96 -10.60
C GLN A 4 -48.31 -34.10 -10.19
N ASP A 5 -48.30 -35.20 -10.95
CA ASP A 5 -47.45 -36.38 -10.68
C ASP A 5 -45.95 -36.10 -10.92
N ILE A 6 -45.64 -35.10 -11.75
CA ILE A 6 -44.26 -34.77 -12.15
C ILE A 6 -43.76 -33.44 -11.60
N THR A 7 -44.62 -32.65 -10.95
CA THR A 7 -44.22 -31.37 -10.32
C THR A 7 -43.56 -31.63 -8.97
N HIS A 8 -42.46 -30.93 -8.69
CA HIS A 8 -41.81 -31.01 -7.38
C HIS A 8 -42.79 -30.60 -6.26
N PRO A 9 -42.85 -31.32 -5.11
CA PRO A 9 -43.85 -31.07 -4.07
C PRO A 9 -43.93 -29.62 -3.58
N GLU A 10 -42.79 -28.95 -3.44
CA GLU A 10 -42.71 -27.55 -3.01
C GLU A 10 -43.28 -26.55 -4.03
N ASP A 11 -43.32 -26.92 -5.31
CA ASP A 11 -43.78 -26.04 -6.39
C ASP A 11 -45.25 -26.33 -6.78
N LEU A 12 -45.82 -27.43 -6.28
CA LEU A 12 -47.14 -27.92 -6.69
C LEU A 12 -48.27 -27.00 -6.22
N GLU A 13 -48.21 -26.51 -4.99
CA GLU A 13 -49.26 -25.64 -4.43
C GLU A 13 -49.36 -24.32 -5.22
N ALA A 14 -48.21 -23.71 -5.53
CA ALA A 14 -48.15 -22.48 -6.31
C ALA A 14 -48.69 -22.65 -7.74
N ASP A 15 -48.39 -23.78 -8.40
CA ASP A 15 -48.93 -24.05 -9.74
C ASP A 15 -50.44 -24.33 -9.71
N LEU A 16 -50.94 -25.06 -8.70
CA LEU A 16 -52.37 -25.32 -8.55
C LEU A 16 -53.18 -24.06 -8.31
N ASP A 17 -52.65 -23.09 -7.57
CA ASP A 17 -53.29 -21.78 -7.39
C ASP A 17 -53.44 -21.04 -8.73
N LEU A 18 -52.37 -21.00 -9.53
CA LEU A 18 -52.41 -20.37 -10.87
C LEU A 18 -53.37 -21.08 -11.83
N VAL A 19 -53.45 -22.42 -11.78
CA VAL A 19 -54.44 -23.18 -12.56
C VAL A 19 -55.87 -22.81 -12.16
N ARG A 20 -56.17 -22.70 -10.86
CA ARG A 20 -57.52 -22.30 -10.40
C ARG A 20 -57.89 -20.93 -10.91
N ARG A 21 -57.01 -19.93 -10.73
CA ARG A 21 -57.23 -18.55 -11.18
C ARG A 21 -57.40 -18.46 -12.70
N LEU A 22 -56.71 -19.31 -13.45
CA LEU A 22 -56.85 -19.41 -14.91
C LEU A 22 -58.22 -19.99 -15.31
N VAL A 23 -58.69 -21.02 -14.62
CA VAL A 23 -60.00 -21.65 -14.86
C VAL A 23 -61.17 -20.74 -14.45
N ASP A 24 -61.00 -20.01 -13.35
CA ASP A 24 -62.00 -19.05 -12.84
C ASP A 24 -62.06 -17.77 -13.68
N GLY A 25 -61.16 -17.63 -14.67
CA GLY A 25 -61.10 -16.49 -15.58
C GLY A 25 -60.49 -15.22 -14.98
N GLU A 26 -59.85 -15.32 -13.81
CA GLU A 26 -59.14 -14.20 -13.18
C GLU A 26 -57.89 -13.80 -13.96
N ILE A 27 -57.25 -14.78 -14.60
CA ILE A 27 -56.06 -14.59 -15.45
C ILE A 27 -56.27 -15.32 -16.77
N ALA A 28 -55.75 -14.77 -17.87
CA ALA A 28 -55.88 -15.37 -19.20
C ALA A 28 -54.77 -16.39 -19.52
N THR A 29 -53.59 -16.18 -18.93
CA THR A 29 -52.39 -17.01 -19.08
C THR A 29 -51.52 -16.87 -17.83
N TYR A 30 -50.66 -17.84 -17.55
CA TYR A 30 -49.59 -17.68 -16.55
C TYR A 30 -48.26 -18.27 -17.04
N GLY A 31 -47.17 -17.74 -16.49
CA GLY A 31 -45.82 -18.25 -16.66
C GLY A 31 -45.17 -18.44 -15.30
N LEU A 32 -44.49 -19.57 -15.08
CA LEU A 32 -43.74 -19.81 -13.84
C LEU A 32 -42.52 -20.71 -14.05
N GLU A 33 -41.45 -20.45 -13.31
CA GLU A 33 -40.29 -21.34 -13.23
C GLU A 33 -40.47 -22.31 -12.07
N LYS A 34 -40.48 -23.63 -12.35
CA LYS A 34 -40.59 -24.68 -11.32
C LYS A 34 -39.71 -25.87 -11.65
N ARG A 35 -39.66 -26.82 -10.73
CA ARG A 35 -38.98 -28.10 -10.91
C ARG A 35 -39.98 -29.17 -11.35
N TYR A 36 -39.59 -29.90 -12.41
CA TYR A 36 -40.14 -31.20 -12.73
C TYR A 36 -39.21 -32.31 -12.28
N ARG A 37 -39.79 -33.47 -11.96
CA ARG A 37 -39.06 -34.72 -11.72
C ARG A 37 -38.95 -35.49 -13.03
N HIS A 38 -37.72 -35.64 -13.52
CA HIS A 38 -37.45 -36.48 -14.67
C HIS A 38 -37.77 -37.95 -14.37
N LYS A 39 -38.10 -38.74 -15.39
CA LYS A 39 -38.35 -40.19 -15.25
C LYS A 39 -37.17 -40.96 -14.63
N ASP A 40 -35.95 -40.42 -14.76
CA ASP A 40 -34.72 -41.00 -14.23
C ASP A 40 -34.39 -40.51 -12.80
N GLY A 41 -35.31 -39.76 -12.17
CA GLY A 41 -35.23 -39.35 -10.77
C GLY A 41 -34.53 -38.01 -10.49
N HIS A 42 -33.84 -37.42 -11.47
CA HIS A 42 -33.24 -36.09 -11.32
C HIS A 42 -34.24 -34.96 -11.53
N GLU A 43 -33.92 -33.76 -11.04
CA GLU A 43 -34.74 -32.57 -11.18
C GLU A 43 -34.40 -31.80 -12.46
N VAL A 44 -35.43 -31.25 -13.10
CA VAL A 44 -35.31 -30.41 -14.29
C VAL A 44 -36.03 -29.10 -14.01
N TRP A 45 -35.30 -27.99 -14.05
CA TRP A 45 -35.92 -26.67 -13.98
C TRP A 45 -36.58 -26.36 -15.30
N ILE A 46 -37.85 -25.99 -15.25
CA ILE A 46 -38.65 -25.67 -16.42
C ILE A 46 -39.29 -24.30 -16.30
N LEU A 47 -39.34 -23.58 -17.41
CA LEU A 47 -40.25 -22.45 -17.61
C LEU A 47 -41.53 -22.98 -18.23
N LEU A 48 -42.61 -22.96 -17.45
CA LEU A 48 -43.95 -23.35 -17.88
C LEU A 48 -44.73 -22.10 -18.26
N ASN A 49 -45.29 -22.07 -19.47
CA ASN A 49 -46.32 -21.10 -19.86
C ASN A 49 -47.62 -21.82 -20.15
N VAL A 50 -48.72 -21.42 -19.53
CA VAL A 50 -50.05 -22.03 -19.70
C VAL A 50 -51.06 -21.00 -20.13
N SER A 51 -51.90 -21.38 -21.09
CA SER A 51 -53.08 -20.63 -21.51
C SER A 51 -54.29 -21.56 -21.60
N LEU A 52 -55.48 -21.01 -21.37
CA LEU A 52 -56.74 -21.75 -21.45
C LEU A 52 -57.50 -21.35 -22.70
N VAL A 53 -57.77 -22.32 -23.56
CA VAL A 53 -58.55 -22.11 -24.78
C VAL A 53 -60.03 -22.35 -24.46
N HIS A 54 -60.86 -21.38 -24.84
CA HIS A 54 -62.31 -21.41 -24.63
C HIS A 54 -63.04 -21.79 -25.92
N GLY A 55 -64.16 -22.49 -25.79
CA GLY A 55 -65.09 -22.79 -26.87
C GLY A 55 -65.99 -21.61 -27.24
N ALA A 56 -66.84 -21.79 -28.24
CA ALA A 56 -67.69 -20.72 -28.79
C ALA A 56 -68.72 -20.17 -27.79
N SER A 57 -69.04 -20.92 -26.73
CA SER A 57 -69.94 -20.50 -25.63
C SER A 57 -69.21 -20.06 -24.36
N GLY A 58 -67.88 -19.88 -24.41
CA GLY A 58 -67.06 -19.42 -23.28
C GLY A 58 -66.66 -20.51 -22.28
N GLU A 59 -66.97 -21.78 -22.57
CA GLU A 59 -66.57 -22.93 -21.77
C GLU A 59 -65.08 -23.26 -21.97
N PRO A 60 -64.35 -23.69 -20.92
CA PRO A 60 -62.96 -24.11 -21.05
C PRO A 60 -62.85 -25.43 -21.84
N LEU A 61 -62.06 -25.44 -22.92
CA LEU A 61 -61.91 -26.58 -23.83
C LEU A 61 -60.64 -27.40 -23.53
N TYR A 62 -59.48 -26.75 -23.53
CA TYR A 62 -58.18 -27.37 -23.23
C TYR A 62 -57.14 -26.34 -22.82
N PHE A 63 -56.12 -26.80 -22.09
CA PHE A 63 -54.93 -26.02 -21.78
C PHE A 63 -53.91 -26.16 -22.91
N ILE A 64 -53.26 -25.05 -23.27
CA ILE A 64 -52.01 -25.06 -24.03
C ILE A 64 -50.89 -24.80 -23.04
N SER A 65 -50.02 -25.79 -22.85
CA SER A 65 -48.84 -25.71 -21.99
C SER A 65 -47.58 -25.77 -22.84
N GLN A 66 -46.73 -24.75 -22.74
CA GLN A 66 -45.37 -24.77 -23.27
C GLN A 66 -44.39 -24.98 -22.12
N ILE A 67 -43.51 -25.96 -22.27
CA ILE A 67 -42.49 -26.31 -21.27
C ILE A 67 -41.13 -26.14 -21.93
N GLN A 68 -40.30 -25.27 -21.37
CA GLN A 68 -38.92 -25.11 -21.77
C GLN A 68 -38.01 -25.56 -20.63
N ASP A 69 -37.07 -26.46 -20.91
CA ASP A 69 -35.99 -26.78 -19.97
C ASP A 69 -35.03 -25.59 -19.85
N ILE A 70 -34.88 -25.09 -18.63
CA ILE A 70 -34.01 -23.97 -18.27
C ILE A 70 -32.91 -24.38 -17.28
N THR A 71 -32.71 -25.68 -17.06
CA THR A 71 -31.72 -26.20 -16.09
C THR A 71 -30.32 -25.68 -16.39
N SER A 72 -29.87 -25.78 -17.65
CA SER A 72 -28.55 -25.27 -18.06
C SER A 72 -28.44 -23.75 -17.91
N ARG A 73 -29.53 -23.00 -18.20
CA ARG A 73 -29.54 -21.54 -18.06
C ARG A 73 -29.39 -21.13 -16.59
N ARG A 74 -30.15 -21.73 -15.69
CA ARG A 74 -30.07 -21.46 -14.24
C ARG A 74 -28.68 -21.75 -13.69
N HIS A 75 -28.08 -22.88 -14.08
CA HIS A 75 -26.72 -23.21 -13.65
C HIS A 75 -25.69 -22.17 -14.12
N VAL A 76 -25.80 -21.70 -15.36
CA VAL A 76 -24.93 -20.62 -15.89
C VAL A 76 -25.17 -19.31 -15.16
N GLU A 77 -26.43 -18.93 -14.90
CA GLU A 77 -26.78 -17.70 -14.19
C GLU A 77 -26.28 -17.71 -12.74
N GLU A 78 -26.44 -18.82 -12.02
CA GLU A 78 -25.92 -18.99 -10.65
C GLU A 78 -24.39 -18.94 -10.63
N THR A 79 -23.73 -19.66 -11.53
CA THR A 79 -22.26 -19.63 -11.66
C THR A 79 -21.77 -18.22 -12.00
N LEU A 80 -22.43 -17.53 -12.93
CA LEU A 80 -22.09 -16.16 -13.29
C LEU A 80 -22.30 -15.20 -12.12
N ARG A 81 -23.40 -15.35 -11.37
CA ARG A 81 -23.68 -14.54 -10.17
C ARG A 81 -22.60 -14.76 -9.12
N LYS A 82 -22.22 -16.02 -8.85
CA LYS A 82 -21.14 -16.37 -7.92
C LYS A 82 -19.81 -15.78 -8.36
N ASN A 83 -19.44 -15.95 -9.63
CA ASN A 83 -18.20 -15.39 -10.19
C ASN A 83 -18.17 -13.86 -10.12
N ASN A 84 -19.28 -13.18 -10.44
CA ASN A 84 -19.38 -11.73 -10.34
C ASN A 84 -19.21 -11.26 -8.89
N ALA A 85 -19.79 -11.96 -7.92
CA ALA A 85 -19.66 -11.61 -6.51
C ALA A 85 -18.20 -11.78 -6.03
N LEU A 86 -17.53 -12.86 -6.42
CA LEU A 86 -16.10 -13.07 -6.16
C LEU A 86 -15.21 -11.98 -6.81
N ILE A 87 -15.52 -11.58 -8.05
CA ILE A 87 -14.81 -10.50 -8.75
C ILE A 87 -14.98 -9.16 -8.01
N GLN A 88 -16.16 -8.88 -7.46
CA GLN A 88 -16.39 -7.67 -6.67
C GLN A 88 -15.58 -7.72 -5.37
N LEU A 89 -15.58 -8.86 -4.66
CA LEU A 89 -14.79 -9.02 -3.43
C LEU A 89 -13.31 -8.70 -3.64
N ILE A 90 -12.66 -9.32 -4.64
CA ILE A 90 -11.24 -9.05 -4.90
C ILE A 90 -10.98 -7.62 -5.35
N ARG A 91 -11.91 -7.00 -6.10
CA ARG A 91 -11.79 -5.60 -6.50
C ARG A 91 -11.84 -4.68 -5.29
N THR A 92 -12.75 -4.92 -4.35
CA THR A 92 -12.86 -4.13 -3.11
C THR A 92 -11.59 -4.28 -2.29
N VAL A 93 -11.15 -5.51 -2.03
CA VAL A 93 -9.91 -5.78 -1.28
C VAL A 93 -8.69 -5.15 -1.96
N ALA A 94 -8.57 -5.24 -3.29
CA ALA A 94 -7.45 -4.64 -4.02
C ALA A 94 -7.48 -3.10 -3.96
N THR A 95 -8.66 -2.50 -4.05
CA THR A 95 -8.81 -1.03 -3.99
C THR A 95 -8.46 -0.53 -2.60
N SER A 96 -9.03 -1.12 -1.55
CA SER A 96 -8.73 -0.75 -0.17
C SER A 96 -7.27 -0.98 0.19
N SER A 97 -6.66 -2.08 -0.27
CA SER A 97 -5.22 -2.34 -0.08
C SER A 97 -4.35 -1.24 -0.71
N ASN A 98 -4.69 -0.80 -1.91
CA ASN A 98 -3.93 0.27 -2.59
C ASN A 98 -4.05 1.61 -1.87
N GLU A 99 -5.20 1.91 -1.27
CA GLU A 99 -5.48 3.16 -0.56
C GLU A 99 -5.01 3.17 0.90
N ALA A 100 -4.89 2.00 1.53
CA ALA A 100 -4.46 1.86 2.92
C ALA A 100 -3.10 2.50 3.17
N ALA A 101 -2.91 3.14 4.32
CA ALA A 101 -1.62 3.73 4.69
C ALA A 101 -0.67 2.70 5.29
N THR A 102 -1.22 1.69 5.98
CA THR A 102 -0.46 0.62 6.65
C THR A 102 -1.04 -0.76 6.33
N ILE A 103 -0.25 -1.81 6.56
CA ILE A 103 -0.73 -3.19 6.41
C ILE A 103 -1.89 -3.51 7.36
N GLU A 104 -1.91 -2.96 8.57
CA GLU A 104 -2.96 -3.22 9.56
C GLU A 104 -4.33 -2.75 9.08
N GLU A 105 -4.39 -1.56 8.47
CA GLU A 105 -5.62 -1.02 7.87
C GLU A 105 -6.11 -1.93 6.72
N ALA A 106 -5.20 -2.33 5.84
CA ALA A 106 -5.52 -3.20 4.71
C ALA A 106 -6.03 -4.58 5.17
N VAL A 107 -5.40 -5.15 6.21
CA VAL A 107 -5.82 -6.41 6.82
C VAL A 107 -7.20 -6.27 7.45
N GLN A 108 -7.46 -5.22 8.24
CA GLN A 108 -8.76 -5.02 8.87
C GLN A 108 -9.87 -4.95 7.80
N THR A 109 -9.70 -4.15 6.75
CA THR A 109 -10.69 -4.06 5.67
C THR A 109 -10.87 -5.41 4.97
N CYS A 110 -9.79 -6.16 4.73
CA CYS A 110 -9.90 -7.47 4.10
C CYS A 110 -10.69 -8.46 4.96
N LEU A 111 -10.46 -8.47 6.28
CA LEU A 111 -11.23 -9.30 7.21
C LEU A 111 -12.72 -8.96 7.14
N ASP A 112 -13.06 -7.68 7.19
CA ASP A 112 -14.45 -7.20 7.16
C ASP A 112 -15.16 -7.57 5.85
N GLU A 113 -14.52 -7.34 4.70
CA GLU A 113 -15.08 -7.64 3.38
C GLU A 113 -15.29 -9.13 3.14
N VAL A 114 -14.34 -9.96 3.57
CA VAL A 114 -14.44 -11.42 3.41
C VAL A 114 -15.53 -11.96 4.34
N CYS A 115 -15.58 -11.54 5.61
CA CYS A 115 -16.67 -11.93 6.53
C CYS A 115 -18.05 -11.48 6.00
N SER A 116 -18.15 -10.27 5.46
CA SER A 116 -19.40 -9.77 4.86
C SER A 116 -19.83 -10.58 3.63
N TYR A 117 -18.88 -10.97 2.77
CA TYR A 117 -19.17 -11.78 1.59
C TYR A 117 -19.58 -13.21 1.93
N THR A 118 -18.87 -13.87 2.84
CA THR A 118 -19.11 -15.27 3.20
C THR A 118 -20.27 -15.42 4.19
N GLY A 119 -20.61 -14.37 4.93
CA GLY A 119 -21.49 -14.43 6.10
C GLY A 119 -20.84 -15.16 7.29
N TRP A 120 -19.51 -15.25 7.31
CA TRP A 120 -18.78 -15.95 8.38
C TRP A 120 -18.49 -15.00 9.54
N PRO A 121 -18.83 -15.38 10.78
CA PRO A 121 -18.91 -14.43 11.89
C PRO A 121 -17.56 -14.02 12.48
N LEU A 122 -16.44 -14.59 12.05
CA LEU A 122 -15.14 -14.36 12.67
C LEU A 122 -14.00 -14.41 11.66
N GLY A 123 -13.14 -13.40 11.70
CA GLY A 123 -11.90 -13.30 10.93
C GLY A 123 -10.73 -12.85 11.81
N LEU A 124 -9.54 -13.42 11.60
CA LEU A 124 -8.35 -13.23 12.43
C LEU A 124 -7.10 -12.96 11.58
N GLY A 125 -6.33 -11.94 11.95
CA GLY A 125 -5.03 -11.65 11.34
C GLY A 125 -3.86 -12.14 12.19
N TYR A 126 -2.95 -12.91 11.57
CA TYR A 126 -1.68 -13.32 12.17
C TYR A 126 -0.50 -12.79 11.35
N MET A 127 0.55 -12.30 12.01
CA MET A 127 1.76 -11.81 11.35
C MET A 127 3.00 -12.51 11.91
N ARG A 128 4.06 -12.58 11.10
CA ARG A 128 5.38 -12.93 11.61
C ARG A 128 5.93 -11.75 12.42
N PRO A 129 6.42 -11.97 13.65
CA PRO A 129 6.99 -10.87 14.43
C PRO A 129 8.24 -10.30 13.73
N PRO A 130 8.46 -8.97 13.80
CA PRO A 130 9.69 -8.36 13.30
C PRO A 130 10.85 -8.74 14.23
N GLY A 131 11.86 -9.45 13.73
CA GLY A 131 13.02 -9.85 14.52
C GLY A 131 14.10 -10.56 13.71
N GLU A 132 15.34 -10.12 13.92
CA GLU A 132 16.59 -10.56 13.28
C GLU A 132 16.81 -12.08 13.37
N ASP A 133 17.39 -12.65 12.31
CA ASP A 133 17.83 -14.05 12.22
C ASP A 133 16.75 -15.13 12.32
N GLY A 134 15.77 -15.12 11.40
CA GLY A 134 15.21 -16.33 10.78
C GLY A 134 14.72 -17.51 11.66
N LEU A 135 14.54 -17.35 12.97
CA LEU A 135 14.42 -18.49 13.91
C LEU A 135 13.07 -18.58 14.64
N GLU A 136 12.25 -17.53 14.68
CA GLU A 136 10.85 -17.69 15.05
C GLU A 136 10.00 -17.95 13.79
N GLU A 137 10.03 -19.20 13.33
CA GLU A 137 9.11 -19.76 12.33
C GLU A 137 7.68 -19.89 12.88
N ALA A 138 7.17 -18.86 13.56
CA ALA A 138 5.84 -18.87 14.13
C ALA A 138 5.08 -17.59 13.83
N LEU A 139 3.80 -17.74 13.53
CA LEU A 139 2.85 -16.64 13.45
C LEU A 139 2.35 -16.27 14.84
N VAL A 140 2.19 -14.97 15.07
CA VAL A 140 1.58 -14.40 16.28
C VAL A 140 0.35 -13.61 15.91
N SER A 141 -0.63 -13.56 16.82
CA SER A 141 -1.82 -12.74 16.63
C SER A 141 -1.44 -11.26 16.58
N THR A 142 -1.97 -10.55 15.58
CA THR A 142 -1.82 -9.09 15.44
C THR A 142 -2.71 -8.31 16.39
N GLY A 143 -3.73 -8.97 16.96
CA GLY A 143 -4.82 -8.30 17.65
C GLY A 143 -5.84 -7.63 16.72
N ILE A 144 -5.72 -7.81 15.39
CA ILE A 144 -6.66 -7.36 14.35
C ILE A 144 -7.62 -8.50 14.03
N TRP A 145 -8.92 -8.21 14.04
CA TRP A 145 -9.97 -9.20 13.87
C TRP A 145 -11.29 -8.56 13.44
N HIS A 146 -12.14 -9.39 12.86
CA HIS A 146 -13.54 -9.11 12.61
C HIS A 146 -14.39 -10.07 13.46
N ALA A 147 -15.46 -9.59 14.08
CA ALA A 147 -16.46 -10.47 14.67
C ALA A 147 -17.87 -9.88 14.61
N ASP A 148 -18.86 -10.68 14.22
CA ASP A 148 -20.29 -10.31 14.25
C ASP A 148 -20.81 -10.12 15.68
N ASP A 149 -20.28 -10.88 16.64
CA ASP A 149 -20.54 -10.77 18.08
C ASP A 149 -19.24 -10.56 18.87
N PRO A 150 -18.74 -9.31 18.95
CA PRO A 150 -17.51 -8.98 19.68
C PRO A 150 -17.50 -9.40 21.15
N GLU A 151 -18.64 -9.32 21.83
CA GLU A 151 -18.74 -9.65 23.26
C GLU A 151 -18.71 -11.17 23.47
N GLY A 152 -19.46 -11.92 22.66
CA GLY A 152 -19.46 -13.38 22.70
C GLY A 152 -18.10 -14.00 22.36
N PHE A 153 -17.36 -13.41 21.41
CA PHE A 153 -16.03 -13.90 21.03
C PHE A 153 -14.88 -13.34 21.87
N ALA A 154 -15.10 -12.38 22.77
CA ALA A 154 -14.02 -11.77 23.56
C ALA A 154 -13.12 -12.77 24.33
N PRO A 155 -13.65 -13.85 24.96
CA PRO A 155 -12.82 -14.86 25.63
C PRO A 155 -11.92 -15.62 24.64
N PHE A 156 -12.48 -16.03 23.49
CA PHE A 156 -11.75 -16.66 22.40
C PHE A 156 -10.62 -15.76 21.92
N MET A 157 -10.94 -14.49 21.63
CA MET A 157 -9.98 -13.50 21.14
C MET A 157 -8.83 -13.25 22.11
N ARG A 158 -9.11 -13.23 23.43
CA ARG A 158 -8.08 -13.08 24.45
C ARG A 158 -7.12 -14.27 24.43
N ALA A 159 -7.65 -15.49 24.37
CA ALA A 159 -6.82 -16.69 24.32
C ALA A 159 -5.98 -16.75 23.03
N MET A 160 -6.54 -16.31 21.90
CA MET A 160 -5.84 -16.25 20.62
C MET A 160 -4.62 -15.32 20.61
N ARG A 161 -4.54 -14.32 21.49
CA ARG A 161 -3.39 -13.42 21.60
C ARG A 161 -2.15 -14.09 22.19
N GLU A 162 -2.33 -15.15 22.97
CA GLU A 162 -1.24 -15.86 23.65
C GLU A 162 -0.72 -17.04 22.83
N ILE A 163 -1.48 -17.49 21.82
CA ILE A 163 -1.11 -18.63 20.99
C ILE A 163 -0.11 -18.21 19.92
N ARG A 164 0.93 -19.03 19.77
CA ARG A 164 1.87 -18.99 18.65
C ARG A 164 1.60 -20.17 17.72
N PHE A 165 1.70 -19.94 16.41
CA PHE A 165 1.52 -20.99 15.40
C PHE A 165 2.83 -21.25 14.66
N PRO A 166 3.63 -22.24 15.10
CA PRO A 166 4.79 -22.69 14.34
C PRO A 166 4.44 -23.17 12.93
N THR A 167 5.41 -23.18 12.02
CA THR A 167 5.29 -23.78 10.69
C THR A 167 4.69 -25.18 10.76
N GLY A 168 3.63 -25.40 9.99
CA GLY A 168 2.92 -26.67 9.89
C GLY A 168 1.91 -26.97 11.01
N VAL A 169 1.83 -26.15 12.07
CA VAL A 169 0.97 -26.40 13.24
C VAL A 169 -0.32 -25.59 13.16
N GLY A 170 -1.47 -26.26 13.28
CA GLY A 170 -2.77 -25.59 13.13
C GLY A 170 -3.03 -25.13 11.70
N LEU A 171 -4.18 -24.53 11.47
CA LEU A 171 -4.52 -23.99 10.16
C LEU A 171 -3.59 -22.83 9.73
N PRO A 172 -3.27 -21.83 10.59
CA PRO A 172 -2.34 -20.76 10.20
C PRO A 172 -0.93 -21.26 9.90
N GLY A 173 -0.41 -22.20 10.70
CA GLY A 173 0.91 -22.78 10.48
C GLY A 173 1.01 -23.63 9.21
N ARG A 174 -0.08 -24.32 8.82
CA ARG A 174 -0.14 -25.03 7.54
C ARG A 174 -0.07 -24.09 6.35
N VAL A 175 -0.79 -22.97 6.42
CA VAL A 175 -0.70 -21.91 5.41
C VAL A 175 0.69 -21.28 5.39
N LEU A 176 1.33 -21.09 6.55
CA LEU A 176 2.73 -20.63 6.62
C LEU A 176 3.68 -21.60 5.89
N ALA A 177 3.51 -22.90 6.10
CA ALA A 177 4.38 -23.94 5.54
C ALA A 177 4.21 -24.13 4.03
N GLY A 178 2.96 -24.20 3.56
CA GLY A 178 2.65 -24.43 2.14
C GLY A 178 2.61 -23.14 1.33
N GLY A 179 2.27 -22.02 1.96
CA GLY A 179 1.99 -20.75 1.30
C GLY A 179 0.78 -20.81 0.37
N GLU A 180 -0.14 -21.73 0.59
CA GLU A 180 -1.38 -21.88 -0.16
C GLU A 180 -2.57 -21.71 0.77
N ALA A 181 -3.71 -21.32 0.23
CA ALA A 181 -4.95 -21.24 1.00
C ALA A 181 -5.42 -22.66 1.38
N VAL A 182 -5.94 -22.82 2.60
CA VAL A 182 -6.34 -24.12 3.16
C VAL A 182 -7.73 -24.01 3.75
N TRP A 183 -8.55 -25.04 3.54
CA TRP A 183 -9.90 -25.17 4.09
C TRP A 183 -10.01 -26.38 5.01
N LEU A 184 -10.77 -26.23 6.10
CA LEU A 184 -11.16 -27.28 7.04
C LEU A 184 -12.69 -27.32 7.13
N PRO A 185 -13.34 -28.38 6.63
CA PRO A 185 -14.80 -28.50 6.68
C PRO A 185 -15.36 -28.57 8.11
N ASP A 186 -14.62 -29.23 9.00
CA ASP A 186 -14.89 -29.27 10.44
C ASP A 186 -13.58 -29.19 11.26
N VAL A 187 -13.37 -28.09 11.97
CA VAL A 187 -12.22 -27.82 12.85
C VAL A 187 -12.32 -28.55 14.19
N THR A 188 -13.51 -28.99 14.57
CA THR A 188 -13.72 -29.73 15.83
C THR A 188 -13.30 -31.20 15.72
N GLU A 189 -13.19 -31.70 14.48
CA GLU A 189 -12.71 -33.04 14.13
C GLU A 189 -11.35 -33.02 13.42
N ALA A 190 -10.84 -31.84 13.06
CA ALA A 190 -9.59 -31.69 12.32
C ALA A 190 -8.37 -32.19 13.11
N GLU A 191 -7.58 -33.06 12.47
CA GLU A 191 -6.24 -33.40 12.93
C GLU A 191 -5.32 -32.18 12.85
N ASN A 192 -4.35 -32.09 13.77
CA ASN A 192 -3.39 -30.98 13.83
C ASN A 192 -4.07 -29.60 13.91
N PHE A 193 -5.13 -29.50 14.72
CA PHE A 193 -5.78 -28.24 15.07
C PHE A 193 -5.73 -28.05 16.61
N PRO A 194 -4.65 -27.44 17.16
CA PRO A 194 -4.38 -27.41 18.60
C PRO A 194 -5.47 -26.80 19.50
N ARG A 195 -6.40 -26.05 18.90
CA ARG A 195 -7.49 -25.32 19.59
C ARG A 195 -8.89 -25.83 19.25
N ALA A 196 -9.02 -27.09 18.83
CA ALA A 196 -10.31 -27.71 18.51
C ALA A 196 -11.33 -27.64 19.66
N VAL A 197 -10.87 -27.81 20.91
CA VAL A 197 -11.75 -27.71 22.10
C VAL A 197 -12.32 -26.29 22.25
N MET A 198 -11.47 -25.27 22.14
CA MET A 198 -11.87 -23.88 22.24
C MET A 198 -12.81 -23.48 21.10
N ALA A 199 -12.53 -23.93 19.87
CA ALA A 199 -13.43 -23.75 18.73
C ALA A 199 -14.82 -24.34 19.01
N ARG A 200 -14.87 -25.57 19.56
CA ARG A 200 -16.13 -26.24 19.94
C ARG A 200 -16.90 -25.47 21.02
N GLU A 201 -16.22 -24.97 22.05
CA GLU A 201 -16.84 -24.18 23.13
C GLU A 201 -17.49 -22.88 22.62
N HIS A 202 -16.94 -22.31 21.53
CA HIS A 202 -17.44 -21.08 20.92
C HIS A 202 -18.29 -21.36 19.65
N GLY A 203 -18.66 -22.61 19.41
CA GLY A 203 -19.56 -23.00 18.31
C GLY A 203 -18.95 -22.90 16.91
N LEU A 204 -17.63 -22.78 16.78
CA LEU A 204 -16.94 -22.70 15.49
C LEU A 204 -16.75 -24.10 14.90
N LYS A 205 -17.18 -24.29 13.64
CA LYS A 205 -17.20 -25.56 12.94
C LYS A 205 -16.33 -25.58 11.69
N ALA A 206 -16.47 -24.68 10.73
CA ALA A 206 -15.56 -24.66 9.58
C ALA A 206 -14.53 -23.55 9.70
N ALA A 207 -13.40 -23.69 9.00
CA ALA A 207 -12.43 -22.61 8.86
C ALA A 207 -11.72 -22.64 7.51
N PHE A 208 -11.31 -21.48 7.01
CA PHE A 208 -10.31 -21.40 5.94
C PHE A 208 -9.31 -20.30 6.26
N ALA A 209 -8.12 -20.42 5.68
CA ALA A 209 -7.08 -19.41 5.82
C ALA A 209 -6.31 -19.23 4.52
N PHE A 210 -5.74 -18.05 4.31
CA PHE A 210 -4.90 -17.75 3.16
C PHE A 210 -3.71 -16.86 3.53
N PRO A 211 -2.60 -16.95 2.77
CA PRO A 211 -1.37 -16.23 3.08
C PRO A 211 -1.35 -14.84 2.46
N ILE A 212 -0.78 -13.89 3.18
CA ILE A 212 -0.27 -12.63 2.62
C ILE A 212 1.20 -12.83 2.32
N ARG A 213 1.59 -12.61 1.06
CA ARG A 213 2.95 -12.89 0.55
C ARG A 213 3.65 -11.63 0.09
N ALA A 214 4.85 -11.36 0.62
CA ALA A 214 5.71 -10.25 0.20
C ALA A 214 7.12 -10.79 -0.06
N GLY A 215 7.78 -10.41 -1.14
CA GLY A 215 9.13 -10.89 -1.47
C GLY A 215 9.25 -12.41 -1.64
N GLY A 216 8.14 -13.10 -1.95
CA GLY A 216 8.10 -14.57 -2.08
C GLY A 216 7.92 -15.35 -0.76
N GLU A 217 8.00 -14.67 0.39
CA GLU A 217 7.74 -15.26 1.71
C GLU A 217 6.31 -14.99 2.18
N VAL A 218 5.77 -15.86 3.04
CA VAL A 218 4.52 -15.60 3.77
C VAL A 218 4.86 -14.69 4.95
N VAL A 219 4.27 -13.49 4.97
CA VAL A 219 4.48 -12.49 6.03
C VAL A 219 3.34 -12.45 7.02
N ALA A 220 2.15 -12.84 6.59
CA ALA A 220 0.95 -12.89 7.42
C ALA A 220 -0.02 -13.97 6.91
N VAL A 221 -0.97 -14.35 7.74
CA VAL A 221 -2.06 -15.28 7.39
C VAL A 221 -3.36 -14.71 7.92
N LEU A 222 -4.39 -14.71 7.07
CA LEU A 222 -5.76 -14.38 7.47
C LEU A 222 -6.55 -15.68 7.57
N GLU A 223 -7.31 -15.84 8.65
CA GLU A 223 -8.11 -17.03 8.94
C GLU A 223 -9.53 -16.64 9.30
N PHE A 224 -10.50 -17.41 8.81
CA PHE A 224 -11.92 -17.16 8.94
C PHE A 224 -12.62 -18.40 9.49
N PHE A 225 -13.69 -18.20 10.27
CA PHE A 225 -14.46 -19.29 10.87
C PHE A 225 -15.95 -19.17 10.61
N SER A 226 -16.60 -20.30 10.38
CA SER A 226 -18.05 -20.45 10.34
C SER A 226 -18.55 -21.20 11.58
N THR A 227 -19.80 -20.95 11.98
CA THR A 227 -20.52 -21.74 13.00
C THR A 227 -21.14 -23.02 12.45
N GLU A 228 -21.15 -23.16 11.13
CA GLU A 228 -21.65 -24.34 10.42
C GLU A 228 -20.49 -25.08 9.72
N ALA A 229 -20.64 -26.40 9.57
CA ALA A 229 -19.74 -27.16 8.72
C ALA A 229 -19.95 -26.73 7.27
N ALA A 230 -18.87 -26.60 6.51
CA ALA A 230 -18.93 -26.06 5.16
C ALA A 230 -17.96 -26.79 4.23
N GLU A 231 -18.44 -27.16 3.05
CA GLU A 231 -17.62 -27.79 2.02
C GLU A 231 -16.63 -26.78 1.40
N PRO A 232 -15.45 -27.22 0.94
CA PRO A 232 -14.46 -26.35 0.34
C PRO A 232 -14.98 -25.58 -0.88
N ASP A 233 -14.80 -24.25 -0.88
CA ASP A 233 -15.06 -23.40 -2.04
C ASP A 233 -13.74 -23.07 -2.76
N GLU A 234 -13.38 -23.91 -3.73
CA GLU A 234 -12.14 -23.76 -4.51
C GLU A 234 -12.03 -22.41 -5.23
N ALA A 235 -13.16 -21.87 -5.71
CA ALA A 235 -13.17 -20.58 -6.39
C ALA A 235 -12.85 -19.44 -5.41
N LEU A 236 -13.39 -19.51 -4.18
CA LEU A 236 -13.06 -18.55 -3.13
C LEU A 236 -11.59 -18.65 -2.73
N LEU A 237 -11.06 -19.85 -2.49
CA LEU A 237 -9.64 -20.05 -2.12
C LEU A 237 -8.68 -19.49 -3.18
N ALA A 238 -9.00 -19.70 -4.46
CA ALA A 238 -8.21 -19.14 -5.57
C ALA A 238 -8.21 -17.60 -5.56
N VAL A 239 -9.38 -16.99 -5.33
CA VAL A 239 -9.52 -15.53 -5.25
C VAL A 239 -8.81 -14.96 -4.02
N MET A 240 -8.91 -15.63 -2.87
CA MET A 240 -8.22 -15.24 -1.63
C MET A 240 -6.70 -15.33 -1.75
N THR A 241 -6.20 -16.31 -2.51
CA THR A 241 -4.76 -16.37 -2.83
C THR A 241 -4.30 -15.13 -3.60
N GLU A 242 -5.12 -14.60 -4.50
CA GLU A 242 -4.81 -13.35 -5.20
C GLU A 242 -4.95 -12.12 -4.29
N ALA A 243 -5.98 -12.09 -3.43
CA ALA A 243 -6.15 -11.04 -2.41
C ALA A 243 -4.92 -10.94 -1.50
N GLY A 244 -4.39 -12.08 -1.04
CA GLY A 244 -3.18 -12.16 -0.24
C GLY A 244 -1.94 -11.59 -0.93
N LYS A 245 -1.82 -11.69 -2.27
CA LYS A 245 -0.74 -11.02 -3.01
C LYS A 245 -0.92 -9.50 -3.04
N GLN A 246 -2.14 -9.02 -3.24
CA GLN A 246 -2.43 -7.58 -3.25
C GLN A 246 -2.12 -6.95 -1.89
N LEU A 247 -2.49 -7.61 -0.79
CA LEU A 247 -2.11 -7.20 0.56
C LEU A 247 -0.58 -7.25 0.76
N GLY A 248 0.09 -8.22 0.15
CA GLY A 248 1.54 -8.32 0.16
C GLY A 248 2.26 -7.13 -0.46
N LEU A 249 1.70 -6.54 -1.52
CA LEU A 249 2.23 -5.32 -2.14
C LEU A 249 2.20 -4.13 -1.17
N VAL A 250 1.22 -4.07 -0.26
CA VAL A 250 1.16 -3.05 0.80
C VAL A 250 2.35 -3.18 1.73
N VAL A 251 2.68 -4.40 2.15
CA VAL A 251 3.85 -4.70 2.99
C VAL A 251 5.16 -4.28 2.30
N GLU A 252 5.32 -4.61 1.02
CA GLU A 252 6.51 -4.22 0.25
C GLU A 252 6.62 -2.70 0.12
N ARG A 253 5.52 -2.02 -0.18
CA ARG A 253 5.47 -0.56 -0.28
C ARG A 253 5.83 0.10 1.06
N GLU A 254 5.34 -0.43 2.17
CA GLU A 254 5.62 0.10 3.51
C GLU A 254 7.10 -0.10 3.89
N ARG A 255 7.64 -1.30 3.67
CA ARG A 255 9.08 -1.60 3.85
C ARG A 255 9.96 -0.68 3.00
N ALA A 256 9.61 -0.48 1.73
CA ALA A 256 10.35 0.40 0.83
C ALA A 256 10.30 1.87 1.29
N LYS A 257 9.14 2.35 1.74
CA LYS A 257 8.97 3.70 2.28
C LYS A 257 9.78 3.92 3.54
N GLY A 258 9.79 2.96 4.47
CA GLY A 258 10.60 3.00 5.69
C GLY A 258 12.10 3.08 5.37
N ALA A 259 12.60 2.19 4.51
CA ALA A 259 14.00 2.18 4.10
C ALA A 259 14.44 3.49 3.41
N MET A 260 13.57 4.09 2.58
CA MET A 260 13.84 5.39 1.95
C MET A 260 13.92 6.52 2.98
N GLN A 261 13.04 6.51 3.99
CA GLN A 261 13.03 7.51 5.04
C GLN A 261 14.30 7.43 5.90
N GLU A 262 14.69 6.23 6.32
CA GLU A 262 15.92 6.00 7.08
C GLU A 262 17.17 6.43 6.30
N ALA A 263 17.26 6.06 5.01
CA ALA A 263 18.38 6.45 4.16
C ALA A 263 18.45 7.98 4.00
N ARG A 264 17.31 8.66 3.89
CA ARG A 264 17.23 10.11 3.83
C ARG A 264 17.73 10.75 5.13
N GLU A 265 17.25 10.27 6.28
CA GLU A 265 17.66 10.81 7.59
C GLU A 265 19.16 10.63 7.84
N ALA A 266 19.71 9.46 7.48
CA ALA A 266 21.14 9.19 7.55
C ALA A 266 21.95 10.15 6.64
N ALA A 267 21.50 10.39 5.41
CA ALA A 267 22.14 11.32 4.49
C ALA A 267 22.09 12.78 4.99
N GLU A 268 20.95 13.20 5.53
CA GLU A 268 20.81 14.54 6.12
C GLU A 268 21.69 14.72 7.36
N ALA A 269 21.78 13.71 8.23
CA ALA A 269 22.66 13.73 9.39
C ALA A 269 24.14 13.82 8.98
N ALA A 270 24.57 13.06 7.97
CA ALA A 270 25.92 13.12 7.43
C ALA A 270 26.26 14.51 6.85
N ASN A 271 25.33 15.13 6.10
CA ASN A 271 25.52 16.48 5.56
C ASN A 271 25.61 17.56 6.65
N ARG A 272 24.82 17.44 7.73
CA ARG A 272 24.93 18.34 8.90
C ARG A 272 26.30 18.20 9.56
N ALA A 273 26.73 16.96 9.85
CA ALA A 273 28.04 16.70 10.44
C ALA A 273 29.20 17.23 9.58
N LYS A 274 29.14 17.06 8.25
CA LYS A 274 30.10 17.62 7.30
C LYS A 274 30.19 19.15 7.41
N SER A 275 29.03 19.82 7.46
CA SER A 275 28.97 21.29 7.53
C SER A 275 29.53 21.83 8.84
N ASP A 276 29.18 21.21 9.96
CA ASP A 276 29.65 21.61 11.30
C ASP A 276 31.15 21.40 11.43
N PHE A 277 31.67 20.29 10.89
CA PHE A 277 33.10 20.03 10.83
C PHE A 277 33.84 21.13 10.04
N LEU A 278 33.39 21.45 8.82
CA LEU A 278 34.02 22.47 7.99
C LEU A 278 34.00 23.86 8.65
N ALA A 279 32.87 24.23 9.26
CA ALA A 279 32.74 25.50 9.98
C ALA A 279 33.74 25.60 11.14
N ASN A 280 33.80 24.55 11.98
CA ASN A 280 34.72 24.51 13.12
C ASN A 280 36.19 24.51 12.67
N MET A 281 36.54 23.71 11.67
CA MET A 281 37.91 23.65 11.14
C MET A 281 38.35 24.97 10.53
N SER A 282 37.46 25.70 9.86
CA SER A 282 37.83 27.02 9.33
C SER A 282 38.18 28.01 10.44
N HIS A 283 37.42 28.05 11.54
CA HIS A 283 37.73 28.91 12.68
C HIS A 283 39.07 28.54 13.35
N GLU A 284 39.30 27.23 13.52
CA GLU A 284 40.54 26.68 14.10
C GLU A 284 41.77 26.94 13.23
N ILE A 285 41.64 26.97 11.89
CA ILE A 285 42.76 27.27 10.99
C ILE A 285 42.95 28.79 10.82
N ARG A 286 41.87 29.57 10.76
CA ARG A 286 41.95 31.03 10.56
C ARG A 286 42.74 31.72 11.67
N THR A 287 42.53 31.30 12.91
CA THR A 287 43.17 31.91 14.09
C THR A 287 44.71 31.85 14.04
N PRO A 288 45.35 30.68 13.92
CA PRO A 288 46.80 30.59 13.80
C PRO A 288 47.31 31.24 12.51
N MET A 289 46.58 31.16 11.40
CA MET A 289 46.99 31.77 10.13
C MET A 289 47.04 33.29 10.18
N ASN A 290 46.04 33.93 10.78
CA ASN A 290 46.06 35.39 11.02
C ASN A 290 47.24 35.79 11.92
N GLY A 291 47.61 34.94 12.88
CA GLY A 291 48.81 35.11 13.69
C GLY A 291 50.10 35.05 12.86
N VAL A 292 50.24 34.05 11.98
CA VAL A 292 51.39 33.91 11.08
C VAL A 292 51.50 35.12 10.14
N ILE A 293 50.39 35.53 9.52
CA ILE A 293 50.36 36.68 8.61
C ILE A 293 50.74 37.96 9.37
N GLY A 294 50.10 38.24 10.51
CA GLY A 294 50.39 39.44 11.30
C GLY A 294 51.82 39.50 11.84
N MET A 295 52.38 38.37 12.28
CA MET A 295 53.79 38.31 12.70
C MET A 295 54.76 38.52 11.53
N THR A 296 54.40 38.03 10.34
CA THR A 296 55.18 38.24 9.12
C THR A 296 55.11 39.70 8.66
N GLU A 297 53.96 40.37 8.78
CA GLU A 297 53.81 41.81 8.54
C GLU A 297 54.70 42.63 9.47
N LEU A 298 54.66 42.35 10.79
CA LEU A 298 55.53 43.02 11.76
C LEU A 298 57.02 42.76 11.46
N LEU A 299 57.38 41.57 11.02
CA LEU A 299 58.77 41.24 10.64
C LEU A 299 59.22 42.04 9.41
N MET A 300 58.36 42.21 8.41
CA MET A 300 58.67 43.00 7.19
C MET A 300 58.84 44.49 7.44
N ASP A 301 58.26 45.01 8.53
CA ASP A 301 58.45 46.39 9.01
C ASP A 301 59.81 46.59 9.73
N THR A 302 60.56 45.51 9.97
CA THR A 302 61.93 45.58 10.52
C THR A 302 63.00 45.66 9.42
N PRO A 303 64.26 46.01 9.75
CA PRO A 303 65.36 45.96 8.80
C PRO A 303 65.68 44.50 8.43
N LEU A 304 65.18 44.06 7.28
CA LEU A 304 65.48 42.76 6.66
C LEU A 304 66.46 42.94 5.50
N ASP A 305 67.37 41.98 5.33
CA ASP A 305 68.13 41.88 4.09
C ASP A 305 67.22 41.44 2.91
N PRO A 306 67.70 41.55 1.64
CA PRO A 306 66.87 41.21 0.48
C PRO A 306 66.34 39.77 0.48
N GLU A 307 67.13 38.81 0.96
CA GLU A 307 66.76 37.37 0.97
C GLU A 307 65.72 37.09 2.06
N GLN A 308 65.90 37.66 3.26
CA GLN A 308 64.95 37.58 4.36
C GLN A 308 63.59 38.21 4.01
N ARG A 309 63.60 39.33 3.27
CA ARG A 309 62.37 39.98 2.78
C ARG A 309 61.61 39.08 1.81
N GLU A 310 62.31 38.45 0.87
CA GLU A 310 61.69 37.51 -0.08
C GLU A 310 61.05 36.30 0.63
N PHE A 311 61.72 35.75 1.66
CA PHE A 311 61.15 34.68 2.48
C PHE A 311 59.89 35.13 3.24
N ALA A 312 59.91 36.31 3.86
CA ALA A 312 58.76 36.85 4.58
C ALA A 312 57.58 37.11 3.62
N GLU A 313 57.82 37.69 2.44
CA GLU A 313 56.79 37.90 1.42
C GLU A 313 56.17 36.58 0.95
N THR A 314 56.99 35.55 0.77
CA THR A 314 56.53 34.20 0.39
C THR A 314 55.66 33.57 1.48
N VAL A 315 56.04 33.68 2.75
CA VAL A 315 55.25 33.18 3.89
C VAL A 315 53.90 33.91 3.97
N ARG A 316 53.90 35.24 3.85
CA ARG A 316 52.66 36.04 3.85
C ARG A 316 51.72 35.63 2.72
N SER A 317 52.23 35.63 1.48
CA SER A 317 51.43 35.28 0.30
C SER A 317 50.86 33.86 0.40
N SER A 318 51.64 32.92 0.93
CA SER A 318 51.18 31.55 1.16
C SER A 318 50.05 31.50 2.21
N GLY A 319 50.16 32.30 3.27
CA GLY A 319 49.13 32.38 4.31
C GLY A 319 47.83 32.99 3.82
N GLU A 320 47.90 34.08 3.04
CA GLU A 320 46.75 34.72 2.41
C GLU A 320 46.03 33.77 1.45
N ASN A 321 46.78 33.05 0.61
CA ASN A 321 46.22 32.04 -0.30
C ASN A 321 45.51 30.91 0.45
N LEU A 322 46.08 30.43 1.56
CA LEU A 322 45.44 29.38 2.35
C LEU A 322 44.12 29.84 2.96
N LEU A 323 44.06 31.08 3.46
CA LEU A 323 42.81 31.66 3.96
C LEU A 323 41.76 31.80 2.86
N HIS A 324 42.16 32.17 1.64
CA HIS A 324 41.25 32.24 0.50
C HIS A 324 40.66 30.87 0.16
N ILE A 325 41.51 29.83 0.05
CA ILE A 325 41.06 28.45 -0.24
C ILE A 325 40.08 27.95 0.83
N ILE A 326 40.36 28.22 2.11
CA ILE A 326 39.48 27.81 3.20
C ILE A 326 38.13 28.53 3.12
N ASN A 327 38.13 29.83 2.81
CA ASN A 327 36.89 30.59 2.65
C ASN A 327 36.08 30.07 1.44
N ASP A 328 36.74 29.75 0.33
CA ASP A 328 36.08 29.16 -0.85
C ASP A 328 35.41 27.82 -0.51
N ILE A 329 36.10 26.94 0.25
CA ILE A 329 35.54 25.67 0.72
C ILE A 329 34.33 25.88 1.63
N LEU A 330 34.39 26.86 2.54
CA LEU A 330 33.25 27.20 3.39
C LEU A 330 32.06 27.73 2.60
N ASP A 331 32.31 28.62 1.65
CA ASP A 331 31.25 29.23 0.86
C ASP A 331 30.59 28.18 -0.04
N PHE A 332 31.36 27.27 -0.63
CA PHE A 332 30.82 26.10 -1.31
C PHE A 332 29.92 25.24 -0.38
N SER A 333 30.37 24.98 0.85
CA SER A 333 29.57 24.21 1.82
C SER A 333 28.27 24.94 2.24
N LYS A 334 28.27 26.28 2.30
CA LYS A 334 27.05 27.06 2.57
C LYS A 334 26.08 27.02 1.39
N ILE A 335 26.60 27.02 0.14
CA ILE A 335 25.81 26.89 -1.09
C ILE A 335 25.11 25.53 -1.11
N GLU A 336 25.85 24.43 -0.89
CA GLU A 336 25.28 23.07 -0.84
C GLU A 336 24.19 22.95 0.23
N ALA A 337 24.36 23.62 1.38
CA ALA A 337 23.38 23.61 2.46
C ALA A 337 22.20 24.59 2.28
N GLY A 338 22.14 25.35 1.17
CA GLY A 338 21.12 26.37 0.94
C GLY A 338 21.15 27.54 1.94
N LYS A 339 22.27 27.74 2.66
CA LYS A 339 22.44 28.75 3.71
C LYS A 339 23.04 30.06 3.21
N VAL A 340 23.21 30.23 1.89
CA VAL A 340 23.70 31.48 1.31
C VAL A 340 22.61 32.54 1.41
N ARG A 341 22.89 33.59 2.18
CA ARG A 341 22.09 34.80 2.17
C ARG A 341 22.76 35.77 1.22
N LEU A 342 22.05 36.13 0.16
CA LEU A 342 22.45 37.26 -0.67
C LEU A 342 22.09 38.52 0.12
N GLU A 343 23.09 39.34 0.42
CA GLU A 343 22.86 40.67 0.98
C GLU A 343 22.51 41.63 -0.16
N GLU A 344 21.34 42.25 -0.08
CA GLU A 344 20.95 43.31 -1.01
C GLU A 344 21.40 44.65 -0.44
N ILE A 345 22.52 45.16 -0.94
CA ILE A 345 23.07 46.46 -0.56
C ILE A 345 23.03 47.41 -1.74
N SER A 346 22.76 48.69 -1.47
CA SER A 346 22.89 49.75 -2.47
C SER A 346 24.37 50.04 -2.70
N PHE A 347 24.82 49.93 -3.95
CA PHE A 347 26.19 50.22 -4.35
C PHE A 347 26.21 51.07 -5.62
N ASP A 348 27.30 51.84 -5.80
CA ASP A 348 27.53 52.59 -7.04
C ASP A 348 28.21 51.66 -8.06
N LEU A 349 27.41 51.16 -9.01
CA LEU A 349 27.91 50.31 -10.08
C LEU A 349 29.01 50.99 -10.92
N THR A 350 28.96 52.31 -11.05
CA THR A 350 29.97 53.08 -11.81
C THR A 350 31.31 52.99 -11.11
N ALA A 351 31.33 53.23 -9.79
CA ALA A 351 32.54 53.16 -8.98
C ALA A 351 33.16 51.75 -9.01
N VAL A 352 32.33 50.71 -8.86
CA VAL A 352 32.79 49.30 -8.92
C VAL A 352 33.42 48.97 -10.27
N VAL A 353 32.78 49.40 -11.37
CA VAL A 353 33.32 49.19 -12.72
C VAL A 353 34.61 49.98 -12.92
N GLU A 354 34.67 51.25 -12.51
CA GLU A 354 35.89 52.08 -12.61
C GLU A 354 37.06 51.46 -11.83
N ASP A 355 36.83 51.04 -10.60
CA ASP A 355 37.83 50.38 -9.76
C ASP A 355 38.34 49.07 -10.38
N LEU A 356 37.44 48.22 -10.87
CA LEU A 356 37.81 46.97 -11.59
C LEU A 356 38.58 47.26 -12.88
N THR A 357 38.19 48.28 -13.62
CA THR A 357 38.86 48.65 -14.87
C THR A 357 40.27 49.15 -14.58
N GLY A 358 40.45 49.93 -13.51
CA GLY A 358 41.77 50.37 -13.03
C GLY A 358 42.66 49.20 -12.60
N LEU A 359 42.12 48.29 -11.79
CA LEU A 359 42.84 47.09 -11.30
C LEU A 359 43.32 46.19 -12.45
N LEU A 360 42.48 46.01 -13.47
CA LEU A 360 42.79 45.14 -14.62
C LEU A 360 43.56 45.86 -15.74
N ALA A 361 43.56 47.20 -15.76
CA ALA A 361 44.24 48.00 -16.78
C ALA A 361 45.75 47.73 -16.78
N GLU A 362 46.39 47.64 -15.61
CA GLU A 362 47.83 47.35 -15.53
C GLU A 362 48.17 45.98 -16.14
N ARG A 363 47.35 44.96 -15.85
CA ARG A 363 47.54 43.60 -16.38
C ARG A 363 47.25 43.50 -17.88
N ALA A 364 46.29 44.28 -18.36
CA ALA A 364 46.00 44.43 -19.78
C ALA A 364 47.16 45.14 -20.51
N HIS A 365 47.72 46.20 -19.93
CA HIS A 365 48.86 46.94 -20.47
C HIS A 365 50.11 46.07 -20.55
N ALA A 366 50.38 45.26 -19.53
CA ALA A 366 51.47 44.27 -19.53
C ALA A 366 51.35 43.22 -20.65
N ARG A 367 50.14 43.04 -21.20
CA ARG A 367 49.85 42.13 -22.32
C ARG A 367 49.53 42.86 -23.64
N ALA A 368 49.79 44.18 -23.70
CA ALA A 368 49.50 45.06 -24.83
C ALA A 368 48.02 45.08 -25.28
N TRP A 369 47.09 44.89 -24.35
CA TRP A 369 45.65 45.00 -24.58
C TRP A 369 45.10 46.30 -23.98
N SER A 370 44.14 46.91 -24.68
CA SER A 370 43.40 48.06 -24.18
C SER A 370 42.09 47.60 -23.53
N LEU A 371 41.91 47.90 -22.25
CA LEU A 371 40.66 47.67 -21.53
C LEU A 371 39.88 48.99 -21.49
N SER A 372 38.62 48.98 -21.91
CA SER A 372 37.73 50.15 -21.85
C SER A 372 36.37 49.76 -21.30
N ALA A 373 35.91 50.45 -20.27
CA ALA A 373 34.53 50.35 -19.80
C ALA A 373 33.64 51.35 -20.57
N PRO A 374 32.44 50.95 -21.01
CA PRO A 374 31.52 51.83 -21.71
C PRO A 374 31.02 52.95 -20.78
N SER A 375 31.27 54.20 -21.16
CA SER A 375 30.97 55.41 -20.38
C SER A 375 29.50 55.86 -20.43
N ASN A 376 28.56 54.95 -20.73
CA ASN A 376 27.18 55.36 -21.00
C ASN A 376 26.40 55.63 -19.71
N LYS A 377 25.82 56.84 -19.64
CA LYS A 377 25.17 57.48 -18.47
C LYS A 377 23.83 56.86 -18.04
N THR A 378 23.63 55.56 -18.22
CA THR A 378 22.34 54.89 -17.96
C THR A 378 22.49 53.60 -17.15
N TYR A 379 23.53 53.49 -16.33
CA TYR A 379 23.48 52.58 -15.21
C TYR A 379 22.67 53.24 -14.08
N PRO A 380 21.66 52.56 -13.49
CA PRO A 380 20.98 53.08 -12.32
C PRO A 380 22.04 53.37 -11.24
N ARG A 381 22.08 54.60 -10.71
CA ARG A 381 22.97 54.96 -9.58
C ARG A 381 22.67 54.13 -8.32
N THR A 382 21.52 53.47 -8.30
CA THR A 382 21.09 52.43 -7.37
C THR A 382 20.33 51.37 -8.16
N SER A 383 20.84 50.14 -8.24
CA SER A 383 20.07 48.99 -8.71
C SER A 383 19.51 48.23 -7.52
N SER A 384 18.19 48.21 -7.34
CA SER A 384 17.52 47.20 -6.51
C SER A 384 16.95 46.12 -7.42
N ALA A 385 17.16 44.85 -7.06
CA ALA A 385 16.64 43.73 -7.80
C ALA A 385 15.38 43.23 -7.09
N THR A 386 14.24 43.87 -7.36
CA THR A 386 12.97 43.44 -6.78
C THR A 386 12.55 42.12 -7.44
N ARG A 387 12.43 41.06 -6.63
CA ARG A 387 11.90 39.77 -7.07
C ARG A 387 10.41 39.93 -7.41
N SER A 388 10.04 39.76 -8.67
CA SER A 388 8.65 39.48 -9.04
C SER A 388 8.35 38.02 -8.67
N ALA A 389 7.28 37.86 -7.87
CA ALA A 389 6.65 36.65 -7.31
C ALA A 389 7.27 35.28 -7.62
#